data_AF-A0AB38EXA1-F1
#
_entry.id   AF-A0AB38EXA1-F1
#
_cell.length_a   1.000
_cell.length_b   1.000
_cell.length_c   1.000
_cell.angle_alpha   90.00
_cell.angle_beta   90.00
_cell.angle_gamma   90.00
#
_symmetry.space_group_name_H-M   'P 1'
#
loop_
_entity.id
_entity.type
_entity.pdbx_description
1 polymer ?
#
loop_
_entity_poly.entity_id
_entity_poly.type
_entity_poly.pdbx_seq_one_letter_code
_entity_poly.pdbx_strand_id
1 'polypeptide(L)'
;MTTFTDKELIKEIKERIGSLDVRDNIERRAYEIALVSLEAEPVAWLHSDNGLGIPAITRSKNIADRWLSKGWYVQPLYIAKPVPMVPDVRPSLNNGIVGFDEGWNACRAAMLHGTEPVSQTYKLNELSGNSPVTPDGWISCSERMPDDKQYVWCWGKSYGWTECDTFEGYYDWSRNKWWAVTDDVEEPASKVTHWMPLPEPPQEVK
;
A
#
# COMPACT_ATOMS: atom_id res chain seq x y z
N MET A 1 -6.97 -32.96 25.40
CA MET A 1 -7.25 -31.88 24.43
C MET A 1 -7.98 -32.49 23.26
N THR A 2 -9.22 -32.10 23.01
CA THR A 2 -9.95 -32.50 21.81
C THR A 2 -9.36 -31.73 20.62
N THR A 3 -8.70 -32.43 19.70
CA THR A 3 -8.27 -31.88 18.41
C THR A 3 -9.48 -31.80 17.50
N PHE A 4 -10.02 -30.60 17.30
CA PHE A 4 -11.00 -30.34 16.26
C PHE A 4 -10.31 -30.26 14.90
N THR A 5 -10.94 -30.84 13.89
CA THR A 5 -10.54 -30.63 12.49
C THR A 5 -11.01 -29.25 12.01
N ASP A 6 -10.36 -28.69 10.98
CA ASP A 6 -10.77 -27.41 10.39
C ASP A 6 -12.24 -27.43 9.96
N LYS A 7 -12.76 -28.58 9.49
CA LYS A 7 -14.17 -28.73 9.10
C LYS A 7 -15.12 -28.61 10.30
N GLU A 8 -14.75 -29.18 11.44
CA GLU A 8 -15.53 -29.09 12.67
C GLU A 8 -15.50 -27.66 13.23
N LEU A 9 -14.34 -27.00 13.19
CA LEU A 9 -14.19 -25.60 13.59
C LEU A 9 -15.03 -24.66 12.71
N ILE A 10 -14.98 -24.83 11.38
CA ILE A 10 -15.78 -24.04 10.44
C ILE A 10 -17.28 -24.19 10.74
N LYS A 11 -17.73 -25.43 10.99
CA LYS A 11 -19.13 -25.71 11.30
C LYS A 11 -19.57 -25.00 12.59
N GLU A 12 -18.81 -25.16 13.67
CA GLU A 12 -19.07 -24.54 14.96
C GLU A 12 -19.12 -23.01 14.86
N ILE A 13 -18.15 -22.41 14.17
CA ILE A 13 -18.08 -20.94 14.01
C ILE A 13 -19.31 -20.42 13.26
N LYS A 14 -19.75 -21.10 12.18
CA LYS A 14 -20.96 -20.72 11.44
C LYS A 14 -22.21 -20.80 12.29
N GLU A 15 -22.34 -21.84 13.11
CA GLU A 15 -23.47 -22.01 14.02
C GLU A 15 -23.52 -20.87 15.05
N ARG A 16 -22.39 -20.52 15.68
CA ARG A 16 -22.31 -19.42 16.65
C ARG A 16 -22.67 -18.06 16.07
N ILE A 17 -22.16 -17.73 14.88
CA ILE A 17 -22.50 -16.46 14.20
C ILE A 17 -24.01 -16.37 13.91
N GLY A 18 -24.62 -17.50 13.55
CA GLY A 18 -26.05 -17.59 13.20
C GLY A 18 -27.00 -17.62 14.40
N SER A 19 -26.57 -18.11 15.56
CA SER A 19 -27.45 -18.44 16.69
C SER A 19 -27.69 -17.33 17.73
N LEU A 20 -27.30 -16.08 17.48
CA LEU A 20 -27.23 -15.00 18.50
C LEU A 20 -26.37 -15.36 19.74
N ASP A 21 -25.65 -16.49 19.73
CA ASP A 21 -24.74 -16.95 20.79
C ASP A 21 -23.39 -16.21 20.76
N VAL A 22 -23.35 -15.05 20.11
CA VAL A 22 -22.18 -14.18 20.07
C VAL A 22 -22.39 -13.07 21.09
N ARG A 23 -21.47 -12.95 22.05
CA ARG A 23 -21.57 -12.05 23.19
C ARG A 23 -21.62 -10.58 22.78
N ASP A 24 -20.85 -10.21 21.77
CA ASP A 24 -20.73 -8.83 21.29
C ASP A 24 -20.21 -8.75 19.84
N ASN A 25 -20.15 -7.53 19.30
CA ASN A 25 -19.68 -7.28 17.94
C ASN A 25 -18.18 -7.59 17.73
N ILE A 26 -17.37 -7.58 18.79
CA ILE A 26 -15.94 -7.91 18.71
C ILE A 26 -15.77 -9.40 18.52
N GLU A 27 -16.50 -10.20 19.31
CA GLU A 27 -16.51 -11.65 19.19
C GLU A 27 -17.03 -12.09 17.80
N ARG A 28 -18.10 -11.45 17.31
CA ARG A 28 -18.63 -11.71 15.96
C ARG A 28 -17.56 -11.50 14.90
N ARG A 29 -16.87 -10.37 14.98
CA ARG A 29 -15.83 -10.01 14.02
C ARG A 29 -14.62 -10.94 14.10
N ALA A 30 -14.24 -11.38 15.30
CA ALA A 30 -13.19 -12.37 15.48
C ALA A 30 -13.56 -13.71 14.81
N TYR A 31 -14.80 -14.17 14.99
CA TYR A 31 -15.30 -15.38 14.33
C TYR A 31 -15.34 -15.24 12.80
N GLU A 32 -15.78 -14.10 12.26
CA GLU A 32 -15.77 -13.84 10.82
C GLU A 32 -14.33 -13.88 10.25
N ILE A 33 -13.36 -13.25 10.94
CA ILE A 33 -11.95 -13.27 10.52
C ILE A 33 -11.41 -14.70 10.54
N ALA A 34 -11.68 -15.46 11.60
CA ALA A 34 -11.26 -16.85 11.75
C ALA A 34 -11.87 -17.72 10.64
N LEU A 35 -13.16 -17.56 10.37
CA LEU A 35 -13.87 -18.29 9.33
C LEU A 35 -13.25 -18.06 7.95
N VAL A 36 -13.03 -16.80 7.57
CA VAL A 36 -12.40 -16.46 6.28
C VAL A 36 -10.98 -17.02 6.20
N SER A 37 -10.25 -17.08 7.32
CA SER A 37 -8.90 -17.66 7.35
C SER A 37 -8.91 -19.20 7.21
N LEU A 38 -9.88 -19.88 7.84
CA LEU A 38 -10.04 -21.34 7.74
C LEU A 38 -10.56 -21.80 6.38
N GLU A 39 -11.35 -20.97 5.70
CA GLU A 39 -11.88 -21.24 4.36
C GLU A 39 -10.93 -20.80 3.23
N ALA A 40 -9.78 -20.18 3.55
CA ALA A 40 -8.84 -19.72 2.55
C ALA A 40 -8.20 -20.89 1.79
N GLU A 41 -8.16 -20.80 0.46
CA GLU A 41 -7.45 -21.77 -0.36
C GLU A 41 -5.96 -21.41 -0.47
N PRO A 42 -5.04 -22.38 -0.33
CA PRO A 42 -3.62 -22.13 -0.51
C PRO A 42 -3.29 -21.89 -1.99
N VAL A 43 -2.36 -20.98 -2.24
CA VAL A 43 -1.93 -20.59 -3.59
C VAL A 43 -0.62 -21.23 -4.02
N ALA A 44 0.13 -21.74 -3.06
CA ALA A 44 1.35 -22.49 -3.28
C ALA A 44 1.58 -23.45 -2.13
N TRP A 45 2.52 -24.36 -2.31
CA TRP A 45 2.95 -25.32 -1.31
C TRP A 45 4.46 -25.37 -1.28
N LEU A 46 5.03 -25.32 -0.08
CA LEU A 46 6.46 -25.45 0.19
C LEU A 46 6.72 -26.83 0.76
N HIS A 47 7.77 -27.50 0.32
CA HIS A 47 8.35 -28.60 1.08
C HIS A 47 9.77 -28.24 1.50
N SER A 48 10.14 -28.60 2.73
CA SER A 48 11.40 -28.22 3.36
C SER A 48 12.15 -29.40 3.97
N ASP A 49 11.53 -30.58 4.04
CA ASP A 49 12.13 -31.78 4.65
C ASP A 49 11.91 -33.02 3.77
N ASN A 50 12.80 -33.20 2.80
CA ASN A 50 12.81 -34.32 1.84
C ASN A 50 14.04 -35.23 1.98
N GLY A 51 14.86 -35.04 3.03
CA GLY A 51 16.15 -35.72 3.16
C GLY A 51 17.22 -35.36 2.11
N LEU A 52 16.92 -34.45 1.17
CA LEU A 52 17.84 -33.97 0.12
C LEU A 52 18.35 -32.55 0.39
N GLY A 53 17.83 -31.86 1.39
CA GLY A 53 18.33 -30.56 1.86
C GLY A 53 18.02 -29.35 0.96
N ILE A 54 17.16 -29.52 -0.07
CA ILE A 54 16.78 -28.43 -0.97
C ILE A 54 15.27 -28.20 -0.85
N PRO A 55 14.83 -27.04 -0.33
CA PRO A 55 13.42 -26.68 -0.31
C PRO A 55 12.92 -26.36 -1.73
N ALA A 56 11.65 -26.68 -2.00
CA ALA A 56 10.99 -26.37 -3.27
C ALA A 56 9.56 -25.86 -3.05
N ILE A 57 9.14 -24.94 -3.92
CA ILE A 57 7.81 -24.35 -3.92
C ILE A 57 7.11 -24.71 -5.23
N THR A 58 5.83 -25.09 -5.14
CA THR A 58 4.97 -25.33 -6.30
C THR A 58 3.66 -24.57 -6.18
N ARG A 59 3.09 -24.15 -7.31
CA ARG A 59 1.69 -23.68 -7.41
C ARG A 59 0.73 -24.77 -7.90
N SER A 60 1.23 -25.98 -8.15
CA SER A 60 0.40 -27.09 -8.62
C SER A 60 -0.01 -27.99 -7.46
N LYS A 61 -1.32 -28.06 -7.20
CA LYS A 61 -1.90 -28.94 -6.17
C LYS A 61 -1.54 -30.41 -6.41
N ASN A 62 -1.54 -30.87 -7.66
CA ASN A 62 -1.16 -32.25 -8.00
C ASN A 62 0.28 -32.58 -7.60
N ILE A 63 1.19 -31.60 -7.69
CA ILE A 63 2.58 -31.78 -7.26
C ILE A 63 2.68 -31.80 -5.73
N ALA A 64 1.93 -30.93 -5.04
CA ALA A 64 1.84 -30.91 -3.59
C ALA A 64 1.27 -32.22 -3.02
N ASP A 65 0.20 -32.74 -3.61
CA ASP A 65 -0.43 -34.02 -3.23
C ASP A 65 0.55 -35.19 -3.44
N ARG A 66 1.36 -35.15 -4.50
CA ARG A 66 2.44 -36.13 -4.73
C ARG A 66 3.56 -36.03 -3.70
N TRP A 67 3.85 -34.84 -3.18
CA TRP A 67 4.81 -34.68 -2.09
C TRP A 67 4.25 -35.24 -0.77
N LEU A 68 2.98 -34.94 -0.46
CA LEU A 68 2.28 -35.51 0.69
C LEU A 68 2.20 -37.04 0.62
N SER A 69 1.93 -37.62 -0.55
CA SER A 69 1.88 -39.08 -0.73
C SER A 69 3.24 -39.76 -0.53
N LYS A 70 4.34 -39.01 -0.64
CA LYS A 70 5.70 -39.48 -0.33
C LYS A 70 6.05 -39.34 1.16
N GLY A 71 5.14 -38.82 1.97
CA GLY A 71 5.37 -38.55 3.39
C GLY A 71 6.23 -37.32 3.65
N TRP A 72 6.42 -36.44 2.65
CA TRP A 72 7.15 -35.19 2.86
C TRP A 72 6.28 -34.18 3.60
N TYR A 73 6.91 -33.39 4.47
CA TYR A 73 6.23 -32.25 5.06
C TYR A 73 5.94 -31.20 3.98
N VAL A 74 4.65 -30.87 3.81
CA VAL A 74 4.19 -29.88 2.84
C VAL A 74 3.43 -28.79 3.58
N GLN A 75 3.98 -27.58 3.55
CA GLN A 75 3.37 -26.39 4.12
C GLN A 75 2.54 -25.66 3.06
N PRO A 76 1.22 -25.49 3.25
CA PRO A 76 0.42 -24.61 2.40
C PRO A 76 0.85 -23.15 2.61
N LEU A 77 0.96 -22.42 1.50
CA LEU A 77 1.25 -20.99 1.47
C LEU A 77 0.02 -20.25 0.97
N TYR A 78 -0.43 -19.28 1.75
CA TYR A 78 -1.61 -18.47 1.46
C TYR A 78 -1.19 -17.09 0.99
N ILE A 79 -2.03 -16.46 0.16
CA ILE A 79 -1.89 -15.03 -0.09
C ILE A 79 -2.18 -14.31 1.22
N ALA A 80 -1.26 -13.43 1.64
CA ALA A 80 -1.53 -12.53 2.74
C ALA A 80 -2.78 -11.71 2.38
N LYS A 81 -3.80 -11.72 3.26
CA LYS A 81 -4.95 -10.83 3.09
C LYS A 81 -4.41 -9.41 2.92
N PRO A 82 -4.86 -8.65 1.90
CA PRO A 82 -4.50 -7.25 1.81
C PRO A 82 -4.90 -6.61 3.13
N VAL A 83 -3.94 -5.96 3.80
CA VAL A 83 -4.26 -5.20 5.02
C VAL A 83 -5.31 -4.17 4.60
N PRO A 84 -6.48 -4.10 5.28
CA PRO A 84 -7.47 -3.10 4.96
C PRO A 84 -6.80 -1.72 5.07
N MET A 85 -6.65 -1.04 3.93
CA MET A 85 -6.11 0.34 3.91
C MET A 85 -7.06 1.30 4.64
N VAL A 86 -8.31 0.86 4.82
CA VAL A 86 -9.36 1.56 5.55
C VAL A 86 -9.38 1.08 7.00
N PRO A 87 -9.14 1.99 7.97
CA PRO A 87 -9.24 1.68 9.40
C PRO A 87 -10.66 1.31 9.84
N ASP A 88 -10.78 0.72 11.04
CA ASP A 88 -12.06 0.30 11.60
C ASP A 88 -12.94 1.45 12.08
N VAL A 89 -14.27 1.26 12.07
CA VAL A 89 -15.20 2.28 12.59
C VAL A 89 -14.92 2.50 14.08
N ARG A 90 -14.88 3.75 14.52
CA ARG A 90 -14.75 4.06 15.94
C ARG A 90 -16.13 4.23 16.56
N PRO A 91 -16.45 3.52 17.66
CA PRO A 91 -17.67 3.76 18.40
C PRO A 91 -17.61 5.13 19.09
N SER A 92 -18.75 5.81 19.16
CA SER A 92 -18.86 7.07 19.88
C SER A 92 -18.65 6.83 21.38
N LEU A 93 -17.66 7.51 21.95
CA LEU A 93 -17.39 7.47 23.38
C LEU A 93 -18.02 8.71 24.01
N ASN A 94 -19.02 8.51 24.88
CA ASN A 94 -19.72 9.58 25.61
C ASN A 94 -18.85 10.30 26.66
N ASN A 95 -17.52 10.28 26.52
CA ASN A 95 -16.55 10.76 27.51
C ASN A 95 -16.04 12.19 27.23
N GLY A 96 -16.81 13.02 26.52
CA GLY A 96 -16.54 14.46 26.41
C GLY A 96 -15.44 14.87 25.43
N ILE A 97 -14.75 13.92 24.76
CA ILE A 97 -13.97 14.21 23.55
C ILE A 97 -14.92 14.08 22.35
N VAL A 98 -15.80 15.06 22.22
CA VAL A 98 -16.75 15.17 21.10
C VAL A 98 -16.00 15.47 19.81
N GLY A 99 -16.19 14.64 18.77
CA GLY A 99 -15.78 14.94 17.39
C GLY A 99 -14.63 14.11 16.82
N PHE A 100 -13.88 13.36 17.65
CA PHE A 100 -12.80 12.50 17.12
C PHE A 100 -13.38 11.27 16.39
N ASP A 101 -14.40 10.64 16.97
CA ASP A 101 -15.13 9.52 16.37
C ASP A 101 -15.84 9.95 15.08
N GLU A 102 -16.47 11.12 15.07
CA GLU A 102 -17.12 11.69 13.88
C GLU A 102 -16.10 11.96 12.76
N GLY A 103 -15.00 12.66 13.06
CA GLY A 103 -13.94 12.95 12.08
C GLY A 103 -13.25 11.69 11.56
N TRP A 104 -12.98 10.73 12.45
CA TRP A 104 -12.43 9.42 12.09
C TRP A 104 -13.38 8.63 11.17
N ASN A 105 -14.66 8.57 11.51
CA ASN A 105 -15.66 7.84 10.72
C ASN A 105 -15.95 8.54 9.39
N ALA A 106 -15.87 9.87 9.32
CA ALA A 106 -15.96 10.62 8.06
C ALA A 106 -14.76 10.34 7.14
N CYS A 107 -13.54 10.35 7.67
CA CYS A 107 -12.33 10.02 6.91
C CYS A 107 -12.36 8.57 6.42
N ARG A 108 -12.81 7.64 7.28
CA ARG A 108 -13.07 6.24 6.90
C ARG A 108 -14.10 6.13 5.78
N ALA A 109 -15.20 6.86 5.86
CA ALA A 109 -16.25 6.85 4.82
C ALA A 109 -15.70 7.34 3.48
N ALA A 110 -14.89 8.41 3.46
CA ALA A 110 -14.23 8.89 2.26
C ALA A 110 -13.31 7.84 1.63
N MET A 111 -12.52 7.12 2.44
CA MET A 111 -11.68 6.03 1.95
C MET A 111 -12.50 4.85 1.37
N LEU A 112 -13.70 4.59 1.89
CA LEU A 112 -14.62 3.59 1.34
C LEU A 112 -15.31 4.06 0.06
N HIS A 113 -15.72 5.33 -0.02
CA HIS A 113 -16.31 5.89 -1.24
C HIS A 113 -15.32 6.00 -2.41
N GLY A 114 -14.01 6.05 -2.13
CA GLY A 114 -12.96 5.94 -3.16
C GLY A 114 -12.78 4.54 -3.77
N THR A 115 -13.60 3.55 -3.39
CA THR A 115 -13.53 2.17 -3.92
C THR A 115 -14.47 1.86 -5.08
N GLU A 116 -15.21 2.84 -5.60
CA GLU A 116 -15.68 2.71 -6.98
C GLU A 116 -14.42 2.54 -7.85
N PRO A 117 -14.37 1.54 -8.75
CA PRO A 117 -13.28 1.50 -9.70
C PRO A 117 -13.34 2.86 -10.38
N VAL A 118 -12.24 3.62 -10.31
CA VAL A 118 -12.02 4.67 -11.29
C VAL A 118 -12.14 3.92 -12.59
N SER A 119 -13.31 4.00 -13.19
CA SER A 119 -13.61 3.34 -14.43
C SER A 119 -12.54 3.93 -15.32
N GLN A 120 -11.58 3.10 -15.71
CA GLN A 120 -10.62 3.38 -16.75
C GLN A 120 -11.41 3.44 -18.05
N THR A 121 -12.34 4.37 -18.11
CA THR A 121 -12.85 4.94 -19.33
C THR A 121 -11.96 6.15 -19.50
N TYR A 122 -10.77 5.90 -20.04
CA TYR A 122 -10.10 6.83 -20.93
C TYR A 122 -11.11 7.16 -22.04
N LYS A 123 -12.08 8.02 -21.74
CA LYS A 123 -12.68 8.87 -22.73
C LYS A 123 -11.57 9.83 -23.09
N LEU A 124 -10.81 9.39 -24.09
CA LEU A 124 -10.00 10.24 -24.93
C LEU A 124 -10.97 11.22 -25.57
N ASN A 125 -11.36 12.25 -24.81
CA ASN A 125 -12.08 13.37 -25.34
C ASN A 125 -11.04 14.11 -26.17
N GLU A 126 -11.10 13.88 -27.49
CA GLU A 126 -10.63 14.84 -28.47
C GLU A 126 -11.28 16.19 -28.13
N LEU A 127 -10.59 17.00 -27.33
CA LEU A 127 -10.88 18.42 -27.19
C LEU A 127 -9.77 19.17 -27.91
N SER A 128 -10.00 19.27 -29.22
CA SER A 128 -9.54 20.36 -30.04
C SER A 128 -9.73 21.71 -29.33
N GLY A 129 -8.66 22.52 -29.29
CA GLY A 129 -8.79 23.98 -29.23
C GLY A 129 -8.44 24.61 -27.89
N ASN A 130 -7.17 25.00 -27.75
CA ASN A 130 -6.68 26.19 -27.05
C ASN A 130 -7.10 26.41 -25.58
N SER A 131 -6.33 25.84 -24.64
CA SER A 131 -6.16 26.37 -23.28
C SER A 131 -4.76 25.99 -22.73
N PRO A 132 -4.13 26.84 -21.91
CA PRO A 132 -2.67 26.87 -21.72
C PRO A 132 -2.13 25.66 -20.94
N VAL A 133 -0.94 25.22 -21.33
CA VAL A 133 -0.18 24.13 -20.70
C VAL A 133 0.14 24.50 -19.24
N THR A 134 -0.55 23.92 -18.27
CA THR A 134 -0.05 23.84 -16.88
C THR A 134 0.82 22.58 -16.73
N PRO A 135 2.05 22.68 -16.19
CA PRO A 135 2.96 21.54 -16.04
C PRO A 135 2.76 20.84 -14.69
N ASP A 136 1.60 20.24 -14.45
CA ASP A 136 1.23 19.70 -13.12
C ASP A 136 1.68 18.25 -12.87
N GLY A 137 2.98 17.96 -12.98
CA GLY A 137 3.49 16.61 -12.66
C GLY A 137 4.99 16.49 -12.43
N TRP A 138 5.37 15.50 -11.62
CA TRP A 138 6.76 15.06 -11.45
C TRP A 138 7.32 14.52 -12.77
N ILE A 139 8.42 15.12 -13.23
CA ILE A 139 9.17 14.77 -14.43
C ILE A 139 10.32 13.85 -14.04
N SER A 140 10.44 12.69 -14.69
CA SER A 140 11.57 11.79 -14.44
C SER A 140 12.87 12.38 -14.97
N CYS A 141 13.96 12.29 -14.20
CA CYS A 141 15.30 12.69 -14.66
C CYS A 141 15.74 11.92 -15.91
N SER A 142 15.24 10.69 -16.11
CA SER A 142 15.51 9.89 -17.30
C SER A 142 14.76 10.35 -18.54
N GLU A 143 13.60 11.00 -18.36
CA GLU A 143 12.81 11.58 -19.44
C GLU A 143 13.38 12.95 -19.84
N ARG A 144 13.62 13.79 -18.83
CA ARG A 144 14.12 15.15 -19.04
C ARG A 144 14.82 15.66 -17.80
N MET A 145 16.02 16.19 -17.97
CA MET A 145 16.73 16.94 -16.95
C MET A 145 16.22 18.40 -16.92
N PRO A 146 16.23 19.08 -15.76
CA PRO A 146 15.95 20.52 -15.72
C PRO A 146 17.05 21.31 -16.45
N ASP A 147 16.74 22.56 -16.76
CA ASP A 147 17.71 23.47 -17.37
C ASP A 147 18.87 23.74 -16.40
N ASP A 148 20.01 24.19 -16.93
CA ASP A 148 21.22 24.41 -16.12
C ASP A 148 20.94 25.42 -15.00
N LYS A 149 21.14 24.97 -13.75
CA LYS A 149 20.90 25.74 -12.52
C LYS A 149 19.46 26.23 -12.36
N GLN A 150 18.50 25.56 -12.99
CA GLN A 150 17.08 25.79 -12.75
C GLN A 150 16.69 25.22 -11.37
N TYR A 151 16.11 26.07 -10.53
CA TYR A 151 15.54 25.65 -9.24
C TYR A 151 14.23 24.90 -9.45
N VAL A 152 14.14 23.71 -8.85
CA VAL A 152 13.05 22.75 -9.00
C VAL A 152 12.80 22.02 -7.68
N TRP A 153 11.58 21.53 -7.47
CA TRP A 153 11.32 20.55 -6.42
C TRP A 153 11.88 19.20 -6.85
N CYS A 154 12.69 18.57 -6.02
CA CYS A 154 13.38 17.31 -6.29
C CYS A 154 12.88 16.21 -5.36
N TRP A 155 12.78 14.97 -5.86
CA TRP A 155 12.70 13.77 -5.05
C TRP A 155 14.04 13.02 -5.11
N GLY A 156 14.74 12.91 -3.99
CA GLY A 156 16.06 12.28 -3.96
C GLY A 156 16.69 12.28 -2.58
N LYS A 157 18.02 12.19 -2.51
CA LYS A 157 18.76 12.13 -1.25
C LYS A 157 19.84 13.21 -1.18
N SER A 158 19.67 14.20 -0.31
CA SER A 158 20.71 15.17 0.03
C SER A 158 21.81 14.55 0.93
N TYR A 159 23.05 15.05 0.83
CA TYR A 159 24.24 14.56 1.53
C TYR A 159 24.26 14.97 3.00
N GLY A 160 23.32 14.42 3.75
CA GLY A 160 23.12 14.64 5.19
C GLY A 160 21.92 13.86 5.73
N TRP A 161 21.08 13.37 4.81
CA TRP A 161 19.81 12.75 5.09
C TRP A 161 19.97 11.23 5.11
N THR A 162 19.29 10.53 6.00
CA THR A 162 19.33 9.06 6.04
C THR A 162 18.51 8.44 4.92
N GLU A 163 17.44 9.12 4.49
CA GLU A 163 16.42 8.63 3.55
C GLU A 163 16.26 9.56 2.34
N CYS A 164 15.44 9.17 1.37
CA CYS A 164 15.07 10.05 0.26
C CYS A 164 13.87 10.89 0.68
N ASP A 165 13.88 12.17 0.31
CA ASP A 165 12.81 13.11 0.61
C ASP A 165 12.67 14.16 -0.50
N THR A 166 11.68 15.02 -0.33
CA THR A 166 11.41 16.16 -1.21
C THR A 166 12.16 17.39 -0.72
N PHE A 167 12.92 18.02 -1.61
CA PHE A 167 13.69 19.23 -1.31
C PHE A 167 13.77 20.14 -2.53
N GLU A 168 14.00 21.43 -2.32
CA GLU A 168 14.34 22.34 -3.41
C GLU A 168 15.79 22.11 -3.85
N GLY A 169 16.01 22.01 -5.15
CA GLY A 169 17.34 21.71 -5.68
C GLY A 169 17.49 22.16 -7.12
N TYR A 170 18.70 22.01 -7.65
CA TYR A 170 19.00 22.27 -9.05
C TYR A 170 20.05 21.29 -9.57
N TYR A 171 20.10 21.16 -10.90
CA TYR A 171 21.13 20.38 -11.57
C TYR A 171 22.17 21.31 -12.21
N ASP A 172 23.45 21.08 -11.87
CA ASP A 172 24.58 21.78 -12.46
C ASP A 172 25.17 20.93 -13.59
N TRP A 173 24.90 21.31 -14.83
CA TRP A 173 25.39 20.60 -16.02
C TRP A 173 26.90 20.70 -16.16
N SER A 174 27.52 21.81 -15.71
CA SER A 174 28.97 22.00 -15.78
C SER A 174 29.73 21.02 -14.88
N ARG A 175 29.09 20.62 -13.76
CA ARG A 175 29.63 19.67 -12.78
C ARG A 175 29.00 18.28 -12.88
N ASN A 176 28.01 18.09 -13.75
CA ASN A 176 27.22 16.87 -13.90
C ASN A 176 26.68 16.38 -12.54
N LYS A 177 26.16 17.29 -11.72
CA LYS A 177 25.85 17.02 -10.30
C LYS A 177 24.61 17.76 -9.81
N TRP A 178 23.84 17.10 -8.93
CA TRP A 178 22.71 17.70 -8.24
C TRP A 178 23.14 18.42 -6.97
N TRP A 179 22.41 19.50 -6.65
CA TRP A 179 22.55 20.27 -5.43
C TRP A 179 21.18 20.44 -4.77
N ALA A 180 21.15 20.24 -3.45
CA ALA A 180 20.01 20.57 -2.60
C ALA A 180 20.23 21.96 -2.00
N VAL A 181 19.17 22.77 -2.03
CA VAL A 181 19.12 24.07 -1.36
C VAL A 181 18.63 23.81 0.06
N THR A 182 19.46 24.13 1.05
CA THR A 182 19.09 24.08 2.47
C THR A 182 19.16 25.47 3.07
N ASP A 183 18.65 25.63 4.29
CA ASP A 183 18.57 26.92 4.99
C ASP A 183 19.94 27.61 5.14
N ASP A 184 21.01 26.83 5.28
CA ASP A 184 22.35 27.36 5.60
C ASP A 184 23.36 27.24 4.45
N VAL A 185 23.24 26.24 3.57
CA VAL A 185 24.23 25.94 2.50
C VAL A 185 23.60 25.19 1.30
N GLU A 186 24.21 25.31 0.12
CA GLU A 186 23.96 24.36 -0.99
C GLU A 186 24.77 23.08 -0.80
N GLU A 187 24.08 21.95 -0.66
CA GLU A 187 24.72 20.65 -0.40
C GLU A 187 24.62 19.72 -1.61
N PRO A 188 25.63 18.85 -1.86
CA PRO A 188 25.52 17.81 -2.86
C PRO A 188 24.26 16.95 -2.68
N ALA A 189 23.53 16.71 -3.75
CA ALA A 189 22.43 15.76 -3.78
C ALA A 189 22.78 14.54 -4.64
N SER A 190 22.16 13.41 -4.30
CA SER A 190 22.35 12.11 -4.94
C SER A 190 21.02 11.41 -5.12
N LYS A 191 20.95 10.43 -6.04
CA LYS A 191 19.76 9.61 -6.28
C LYS A 191 18.48 10.44 -6.55
N VAL A 192 18.60 11.61 -7.19
CA VAL A 192 17.45 12.39 -7.64
C VAL A 192 16.81 11.66 -8.81
N THR A 193 15.55 11.24 -8.65
CA THR A 193 14.84 10.43 -9.66
C THR A 193 13.79 11.22 -10.42
N HIS A 194 13.15 12.19 -9.77
CA HIS A 194 12.11 13.03 -10.37
C HIS A 194 12.22 14.47 -9.87
N TRP A 195 11.75 15.42 -10.67
CA TRP A 195 11.67 16.84 -10.32
C TRP A 195 10.37 17.46 -10.82
N MET A 196 9.96 18.60 -10.27
CA MET A 196 8.86 19.42 -10.81
C MET A 196 9.20 20.91 -10.71
N PRO A 197 8.67 21.76 -11.61
CA PRO A 197 8.92 23.20 -11.53
C PRO A 197 8.40 23.78 -10.20
N LEU A 198 9.07 24.81 -9.70
CA LEU A 198 8.55 25.57 -8.56
C LEU A 198 7.24 26.27 -8.96
N PRO A 199 6.25 26.33 -8.04
CA PRO A 199 5.00 27.03 -8.31
C PRO A 199 5.26 28.52 -8.57
N GLU A 200 4.47 29.13 -9.44
CA GLU A 200 4.52 30.59 -9.59
C GLU A 200 4.17 31.25 -8.25
N PRO A 201 4.90 32.31 -7.83
CA PRO A 201 4.59 33.01 -6.60
C PRO A 201 3.14 33.51 -6.63
N PRO A 202 2.41 33.46 -5.50
CA PRO A 202 1.03 33.93 -5.45
C PRO A 202 0.99 35.41 -5.86
N GLN A 203 0.18 35.70 -6.88
CA GLN A 203 0.00 37.08 -7.34
C GLN A 203 -0.80 37.84 -6.27
N GLU A 204 -0.19 38.89 -5.70
CA GLU A 204 -0.90 39.78 -4.78
C GLU A 204 -2.07 40.44 -5.52
N VAL A 205 -3.29 40.17 -5.07
CA VAL A 205 -4.48 40.87 -5.55
C VAL A 205 -4.41 42.29 -5.00
N LYS A 206 -4.08 43.25 -5.87
CA LYS A 206 -4.12 44.68 -5.57
C LYS A 206 -5.53 45.18 -5.25
#